data_AF-A0A368NPP2-F1
#
_entry.id   AF-A0A368NPP2-F1
#
_cell.length_a   1.000
_cell.length_b   1.000
_cell.length_c   1.000
_cell.angle_alpha   90.00
_cell.angle_beta   90.00
_cell.angle_gamma   90.00
#
_symmetry.space_group_name_H-M   'P 1'
#
loop_
_entity.id
_entity.type
_entity.pdbx_description
1 polymer ?
#
loop_
_entity_poly.entity_id
_entity_poly.type
_entity_poly.pdbx_seq_one_letter_code
_entity_poly.pdbx_strand_id
1 'polypeptide(L)'
;MVPFKKFNLIIIVTLIAVLSVSCSKAVDSCGKESEATVWARSMDESRLALLYADFEKLAANENVARVYSFHGEGQKMPPEFSDLKVVKLRPKRGYILVNGCMDHGVVMSFKGLNKPGETQSIELSWGEAPPHSGSEVIWQR
;
A
#
# COMPACT_ATOMS: atom_id res chain seq x y z
N MET A 1 -0.90 -8.69 67.44
CA MET A 1 0.05 -7.89 66.63
C MET A 1 0.29 -8.64 65.32
N VAL A 2 -0.42 -8.26 64.25
CA VAL A 2 -0.37 -8.96 62.95
C VAL A 2 0.47 -8.10 62.00
N PRO A 3 1.58 -8.60 61.43
CA PRO A 3 2.35 -7.82 60.48
C PRO A 3 1.65 -7.84 59.10
N PHE A 4 0.78 -6.86 58.87
CA PHE A 4 0.29 -6.49 57.54
C PHE A 4 1.44 -5.87 56.73
N LYS A 5 2.30 -6.71 56.17
CA LYS A 5 3.44 -6.26 55.34
C LYS A 5 3.67 -7.16 54.13
N LYS A 6 2.61 -7.59 53.44
CA LYS A 6 2.76 -8.37 52.18
C LYS A 6 1.79 -8.01 51.05
N PHE A 7 0.77 -7.18 51.29
CA PHE A 7 -0.31 -6.97 50.31
C PHE A 7 -0.10 -5.82 49.32
N ASN A 8 0.83 -4.90 49.55
CA ASN A 8 1.00 -3.71 48.69
C ASN A 8 1.98 -3.89 47.52
N LEU A 9 2.74 -4.98 47.46
CA LEU A 9 3.73 -5.16 46.38
C LEU A 9 3.14 -5.80 45.11
N ILE A 10 2.10 -6.63 45.26
CA ILE A 10 1.55 -7.42 44.15
C ILE A 10 0.72 -6.56 43.18
N ILE A 11 0.02 -5.54 43.70
CA ILE A 11 -0.84 -4.66 42.89
C ILE A 11 -0.01 -3.72 42.00
N ILE A 12 1.19 -3.33 42.43
CA ILE A 12 2.06 -2.44 41.65
C ILE A 12 2.70 -3.18 40.46
N VAL A 13 3.02 -4.47 40.63
CA VAL A 13 3.62 -5.29 39.56
C VAL A 13 2.60 -5.65 38.48
N THR A 14 1.30 -5.78 38.81
CA THR A 14 0.25 -6.01 37.82
C THR A 14 -0.11 -4.76 37.02
N LEU A 15 0.01 -3.56 37.60
CA LEU A 15 -0.28 -2.31 36.89
C LEU A 15 0.78 -1.94 35.84
N ILE A 16 2.04 -2.36 36.05
CA ILE A 16 3.15 -2.08 35.13
C ILE A 16 3.12 -3.01 33.91
N ALA A 17 2.58 -4.23 34.04
CA ALA A 17 2.47 -5.18 32.93
C ALA A 17 1.37 -4.84 31.91
N VAL A 18 0.42 -3.95 32.26
CA VAL A 18 -0.66 -3.53 31.34
C VAL A 18 -0.26 -2.30 30.51
N LEU A 19 0.81 -1.60 30.89
CA LEU A 19 1.29 -0.40 30.18
C LEU A 19 2.46 -0.66 29.22
N SER A 20 2.94 -1.90 29.13
CA SER A 20 3.88 -2.33 28.08
C SER A 20 3.15 -2.78 26.81
N VAL A 21 2.04 -2.12 26.45
CA VAL A 21 1.65 -2.01 25.04
C VAL A 21 2.69 -1.09 24.43
N SER A 22 3.84 -1.67 24.12
CA SER A 22 4.85 -1.09 23.26
C SER A 22 4.11 -0.62 22.01
N CYS A 23 3.89 0.68 21.94
CA CYS A 23 3.51 1.38 20.73
C CYS A 23 4.72 1.25 19.80
N SER A 24 4.89 0.06 19.25
CA SER A 24 5.73 -0.18 18.09
C SER A 24 5.23 0.81 17.06
N LYS A 25 6.02 1.85 16.80
CA LYS A 25 5.82 2.70 15.63
C LYS A 25 5.58 1.73 14.48
N ALA A 26 4.35 1.70 13.99
CA ALA A 26 3.98 0.84 12.88
C ALA A 26 4.95 1.16 11.77
N VAL A 27 5.92 0.28 11.55
CA VAL A 27 6.44 0.12 10.20
C VAL A 27 5.19 -0.30 9.47
N ASP A 28 4.60 0.61 8.69
CA ASP A 28 3.34 0.35 8.00
C ASP A 28 3.47 -1.01 7.34
N SER A 29 2.75 -1.99 7.89
CA SER A 29 2.85 -3.37 7.44
C SER A 29 2.56 -3.34 5.95
N CYS A 30 3.47 -3.83 5.11
CA CYS A 30 3.16 -4.06 3.70
C CYS A 30 2.80 -5.53 3.51
N GLY A 31 2.07 -6.11 4.47
CA GLY A 31 1.57 -7.47 4.38
C GLY A 31 0.26 -7.58 3.60
N LYS A 32 -0.19 -8.83 3.40
CA LYS A 32 -1.46 -9.16 2.73
C LYS A 32 -2.68 -8.47 3.35
N GLU A 33 -2.66 -8.29 4.67
CA GLU A 33 -3.75 -7.70 5.46
C GLU A 33 -3.41 -6.27 5.93
N SER A 34 -2.48 -5.59 5.24
CA SER A 34 -2.23 -4.18 5.51
C SER A 34 -3.40 -3.31 5.11
N GLU A 35 -3.53 -2.13 5.72
CA GLU A 35 -4.54 -1.14 5.33
C GLU A 35 -4.44 -0.81 3.83
N ALA A 36 -3.21 -0.67 3.31
CA ALA A 36 -2.98 -0.38 1.90
C ALA A 36 -3.43 -1.53 0.97
N THR A 37 -3.14 -2.78 1.34
CA THR A 37 -3.57 -3.96 0.55
C THR A 37 -5.09 -4.12 0.62
N VAL A 38 -5.69 -3.98 1.80
CA VAL A 38 -7.14 -4.08 1.98
C VAL A 38 -7.85 -2.96 1.23
N TRP A 39 -7.34 -1.72 1.30
CA TRP A 39 -7.87 -0.58 0.54
C TRP A 39 -7.81 -0.84 -0.97
N ALA A 40 -6.66 -1.26 -1.51
CA ALA A 40 -6.52 -1.53 -2.94
C ALA A 40 -7.45 -2.66 -3.40
N ARG A 41 -7.59 -3.72 -2.59
CA ARG A 41 -8.51 -4.84 -2.83
C ARG A 41 -9.98 -4.43 -2.74
N SER A 42 -10.31 -3.44 -1.92
CA SER A 42 -11.70 -3.01 -1.68
C SER A 42 -12.29 -2.14 -2.79
N MET A 43 -11.49 -1.72 -3.78
CA MET A 43 -11.99 -0.99 -4.93
C MET A 43 -12.99 -1.85 -5.72
N ASP A 44 -14.09 -1.25 -6.13
CA ASP A 44 -15.07 -1.92 -6.97
C ASP A 44 -14.54 -2.12 -8.39
N GLU A 45 -15.12 -3.10 -9.09
CA GLU A 45 -14.69 -3.48 -10.44
C GLU A 45 -14.75 -2.30 -11.43
N SER A 46 -15.74 -1.41 -11.28
CA SER A 46 -15.90 -0.26 -12.16
C SER A 46 -14.79 0.77 -11.96
N ARG A 47 -14.39 1.03 -10.71
CA ARG A 47 -13.26 1.91 -10.40
C ARG A 47 -11.93 1.33 -10.86
N LEU A 48 -11.73 0.02 -10.72
CA LEU A 48 -10.52 -0.67 -11.19
C LEU A 48 -10.40 -0.65 -12.71
N ALA A 49 -11.51 -0.85 -13.43
CA ALA A 49 -11.55 -0.70 -14.89
C ALA A 49 -11.20 0.74 -15.33
N LEU A 50 -11.77 1.74 -14.66
CA LEU A 50 -11.46 3.15 -14.92
C LEU A 50 -9.99 3.46 -14.61
N LEU A 51 -9.47 2.96 -13.49
CA LEU A 51 -8.08 3.12 -13.09
C LEU A 51 -7.13 2.56 -14.15
N TYR A 52 -7.44 1.37 -14.68
CA TYR A 52 -6.66 0.78 -15.76
C TYR A 52 -6.64 1.68 -17.00
N ALA A 53 -7.81 2.12 -17.46
CA ALA A 53 -7.94 2.96 -18.65
C ALA A 53 -7.21 4.30 -18.50
N ASP A 54 -7.31 4.95 -17.35
CA ASP A 54 -6.63 6.22 -17.10
C ASP A 54 -5.12 6.04 -16.97
N PHE A 55 -4.67 4.95 -16.35
CA PHE A 55 -3.25 4.61 -16.29
C PHE A 55 -2.67 4.26 -17.67
N GLU A 56 -3.44 3.57 -18.52
CA GLU A 56 -3.04 3.26 -19.90
C GLU A 56 -2.83 4.52 -20.74
N LYS A 57 -3.79 5.46 -20.70
CA LYS A 57 -3.66 6.79 -21.33
C LYS A 57 -2.44 7.53 -20.81
N LEU A 58 -2.24 7.54 -19.48
CA LEU A 58 -1.10 8.21 -18.86
C LEU A 58 0.24 7.59 -19.29
N ALA A 59 0.33 6.26 -19.37
CA ALA A 59 1.52 5.53 -19.78
C ALA A 59 1.86 5.74 -21.27
N ALA A 60 0.83 5.83 -22.11
CA ALA A 60 0.94 6.06 -23.55
C ALA A 60 1.47 7.46 -23.90
N ASN A 61 1.23 8.46 -23.05
CA ASN A 61 1.71 9.82 -23.29
C ASN A 61 3.26 9.87 -23.32
N GLU A 62 3.83 10.34 -24.43
CA GLU A 62 5.29 10.43 -24.61
C GLU A 62 5.95 11.42 -23.65
N ASN A 63 5.23 12.48 -23.29
CA ASN A 63 5.69 13.57 -22.42
C ASN A 63 5.40 13.33 -20.93
N VAL A 64 4.84 12.17 -20.57
CA VAL A 64 4.54 11.85 -19.16
C VAL A 64 5.82 11.79 -18.32
N ALA A 65 5.74 12.29 -17.09
CA ALA A 65 6.86 12.19 -16.16
C ALA A 65 7.18 10.71 -15.87
N ARG A 66 8.47 10.39 -15.71
CA ARG A 66 8.90 9.01 -15.38
C ARG A 66 8.37 8.54 -14.03
N VAL A 67 8.27 9.47 -13.08
CA VAL A 67 7.83 9.22 -11.71
C VAL A 67 7.02 10.42 -11.24
N TYR A 68 5.86 10.14 -10.64
CA TYR A 68 5.14 11.07 -9.79
C TYR A 68 5.38 10.64 -8.34
N SER A 69 5.88 11.53 -7.49
CA SER A 69 6.13 11.25 -6.06
C SER A 69 5.32 12.20 -5.19
N PHE A 70 4.49 11.65 -4.31
CA PHE A 70 3.57 12.42 -3.47
C PHE A 70 4.01 12.53 -2.01
N HIS A 71 5.10 11.84 -1.63
CA HIS A 71 5.83 12.14 -0.40
C HIS A 71 6.76 13.35 -0.63
N GLY A 72 6.44 14.50 -0.02
CA GLY A 72 7.26 15.72 -0.04
C GLY A 72 6.65 16.88 -0.85
N GLU A 73 7.44 17.94 -1.06
CA GLU A 73 7.03 19.09 -1.87
C GLU A 73 7.06 18.75 -3.37
N GLY A 74 5.92 18.89 -4.05
CA GLY A 74 5.94 19.61 -5.33
C GLY A 74 5.19 19.03 -6.52
N GLN A 75 4.82 17.75 -6.55
CA GLN A 75 4.07 17.23 -7.71
C GLN A 75 2.58 17.10 -7.42
N LYS A 76 1.79 17.92 -8.12
CA LYS A 76 0.34 17.78 -8.15
C LYS A 76 0.00 16.44 -8.81
N MET A 77 -0.74 15.63 -8.07
CA MET A 77 -1.34 14.40 -8.59
C MET A 77 -2.27 14.75 -9.76
N PRO A 78 -2.20 14.02 -10.90
CA PRO A 78 -3.13 14.27 -11.99
C PRO A 78 -4.58 14.04 -11.49
N PRO A 79 -5.56 14.84 -11.96
CA PRO A 79 -6.93 14.81 -11.43
C PRO A 79 -7.58 13.42 -11.42
N GLU A 80 -7.27 12.59 -12.43
CA GLU A 80 -7.80 11.23 -12.60
C GLU A 80 -7.36 10.25 -11.50
N PHE A 81 -6.30 10.60 -10.77
CA PHE A 81 -5.76 9.80 -9.67
C PHE A 81 -5.95 10.47 -8.32
N SER A 82 -6.60 11.65 -8.27
CA SER A 82 -6.70 12.49 -7.07
C SER A 82 -7.45 11.85 -5.89
N ASP A 83 -8.27 10.84 -6.17
CA ASP A 83 -8.98 10.03 -5.17
C ASP A 83 -8.09 8.93 -4.56
N LEU A 84 -6.92 8.65 -5.16
CA LEU A 84 -6.05 7.56 -4.74
C LEU A 84 -5.15 7.96 -3.58
N LYS A 85 -5.04 7.08 -2.60
CA LYS A 85 -4.07 7.19 -1.49
C LYS A 85 -2.80 6.42 -1.86
N VAL A 86 -1.89 7.06 -2.59
CA VAL A 86 -0.70 6.42 -3.16
C VAL A 86 0.57 7.23 -2.93
N VAL A 87 1.71 6.55 -2.85
CA VAL A 87 3.03 7.18 -2.66
C VAL A 87 3.63 7.62 -3.99
N LYS A 88 3.54 6.77 -5.03
CA LYS A 88 4.15 7.05 -6.35
C LYS A 88 3.34 6.50 -7.52
N LEU A 89 3.31 7.23 -8.63
CA LEU A 89 2.95 6.68 -9.95
C LEU A 89 4.23 6.49 -10.77
N ARG A 90 4.37 5.34 -11.45
CA ARG A 90 5.44 5.11 -12.43
C ARG A 90 4.86 4.64 -13.77
N PRO A 91 4.26 5.54 -14.56
CA PRO A 91 3.56 5.18 -15.81
C PRO A 91 4.45 4.42 -16.78
N LYS A 92 5.71 4.86 -16.96
CA LYS A 92 6.68 4.18 -17.85
C LYS A 92 7.15 2.80 -17.36
N ARG A 93 6.93 2.47 -16.08
CA ARG A 93 7.22 1.14 -15.54
C ARG A 93 5.96 0.28 -15.34
N GLY A 94 4.78 0.81 -15.64
CA GLY A 94 3.55 0.03 -15.53
C GLY A 94 3.08 -0.23 -14.09
N TYR A 95 3.39 0.64 -13.12
CA TYR A 95 2.93 0.40 -11.74
C TYR A 95 2.68 1.65 -10.90
N ILE A 96 1.93 1.46 -9.82
CA ILE A 96 1.65 2.41 -8.74
C ILE A 96 2.18 1.83 -7.43
N LEU A 97 2.93 2.62 -6.66
CA LEU A 97 3.30 2.29 -5.29
C LEU A 97 2.24 2.87 -4.36
N VAL A 98 1.43 2.00 -3.77
CA VAL A 98 0.32 2.38 -2.87
C VAL A 98 0.87 2.80 -1.51
N ASN A 99 1.73 1.96 -0.92
CA ASN A 99 2.40 2.26 0.34
C ASN A 99 3.79 1.60 0.37
N GLY A 100 4.67 2.11 1.22
CA GLY A 100 5.99 1.54 1.52
C GLY A 100 7.16 2.22 0.79
N CYS A 101 8.29 1.53 0.84
CA CYS A 101 9.59 1.96 0.34
C CYS A 101 10.02 1.12 -0.87
N MET A 102 11.14 1.52 -1.49
CA MET A 102 11.60 1.03 -2.80
C MET A 102 11.69 -0.50 -2.90
N ASP A 103 12.06 -1.13 -1.79
CA ASP A 103 12.33 -2.55 -1.59
C ASP A 103 11.28 -3.25 -0.72
N HIS A 104 10.27 -2.55 -0.21
CA HIS A 104 9.23 -3.15 0.63
C HIS A 104 7.96 -2.32 0.52
N GLY A 105 6.93 -2.85 -0.13
CA GLY A 105 5.75 -2.03 -0.42
C GLY A 105 4.56 -2.80 -0.96
N VAL A 106 3.44 -2.08 -1.01
CA VAL A 106 2.20 -2.51 -1.67
C VAL A 106 2.17 -1.86 -3.05
N VAL A 107 2.14 -2.67 -4.10
CA VAL A 107 2.30 -2.23 -5.49
C VAL A 107 1.14 -2.75 -6.34
N MET A 108 0.54 -1.85 -7.12
CA MET A 108 -0.41 -2.21 -8.18
C MET A 108 0.33 -2.19 -9.52
N SER A 109 0.49 -3.35 -10.14
CA SER A 109 1.14 -3.54 -11.43
C SER A 109 0.11 -3.71 -12.54
N PHE A 110 0.26 -2.95 -13.61
CA PHE A 110 -0.65 -2.94 -14.75
C PHE A 110 -0.02 -3.75 -15.89
N LYS A 111 -0.66 -4.85 -16.29
CA LYS A 111 -0.22 -5.75 -17.36
C LYS A 111 -1.05 -5.54 -18.62
N GLY A 112 -0.49 -5.82 -19.78
CA GLY A 112 -1.18 -5.64 -21.07
C GLY A 112 -1.32 -4.20 -21.56
N LEU A 113 -0.68 -3.23 -20.90
CA LEU A 113 -0.77 -1.80 -21.24
C LEU A 113 -0.37 -1.55 -22.70
N ASN A 114 -1.27 -0.93 -23.49
CA ASN A 114 -1.02 -0.54 -24.88
C ASN A 114 -0.58 -1.70 -25.79
N LYS A 115 -0.96 -2.95 -25.46
CA LYS A 115 -0.59 -4.13 -26.22
C LYS A 115 -1.84 -4.88 -26.70
N PRO A 116 -2.23 -4.71 -27.97
CA PRO A 116 -3.38 -5.41 -28.53
C PRO A 116 -3.21 -6.93 -28.40
N GLY A 117 -4.20 -7.60 -27.82
CA GLY A 117 -4.23 -9.06 -27.68
C GLY A 117 -3.55 -9.62 -26.42
N GLU A 118 -2.91 -8.78 -25.59
CA GLU A 118 -2.53 -9.18 -24.23
C GLU A 118 -3.69 -8.98 -23.26
N THR A 119 -3.84 -9.90 -22.30
CA THR A 119 -4.79 -9.75 -21.19
C THR A 119 -4.47 -8.49 -20.40
N GLN A 120 -5.50 -7.65 -20.20
CA GLN A 120 -5.37 -6.46 -19.39
C GLN A 120 -5.67 -6.82 -17.94
N SER A 121 -4.74 -6.53 -17.03
CA SER A 121 -4.95 -6.84 -15.61
C SER A 121 -4.25 -5.87 -14.66
N ILE A 122 -4.78 -5.80 -13.44
CA ILE A 122 -4.15 -5.15 -12.30
C ILE A 122 -3.77 -6.24 -11.29
N GLU A 123 -2.47 -6.39 -11.07
CA GLU A 123 -1.88 -7.28 -10.07
C GLU A 123 -1.47 -6.48 -8.84
N LEU A 124 -2.00 -6.83 -7.67
CA LEU A 124 -1.63 -6.28 -6.38
C LEU A 124 -0.57 -7.17 -5.73
N SER A 125 0.60 -6.62 -5.43
CA SER A 125 1.69 -7.32 -4.74
C SER A 125 2.09 -6.61 -3.46
N TRP A 126 2.61 -7.36 -2.49
CA TRP A 126 2.97 -6.82 -1.18
C TRP A 126 4.23 -7.49 -0.60
N GLY A 127 4.88 -6.79 0.33
CA GLY A 127 6.10 -7.22 0.99
C GLY A 127 7.38 -6.79 0.25
N GLU A 128 8.46 -7.51 0.49
CA GLU A 128 9.81 -7.15 0.02
C GLU A 128 9.95 -7.32 -1.51
N ALA A 129 10.65 -6.42 -2.19
CA ALA A 129 10.90 -6.46 -3.64
C ALA A 129 11.72 -7.72 -4.04
N PRO A 130 11.73 -8.10 -5.33
CA PRO A 130 11.49 -9.47 -5.74
C PRO A 130 12.30 -10.61 -5.09
N PRO A 131 11.62 -11.75 -4.83
CA PRO A 131 10.18 -11.92 -5.02
C PRO A 131 9.37 -11.23 -3.90
N HIS A 132 8.31 -10.50 -4.30
CA HIS A 132 7.28 -10.04 -3.36
C HIS A 132 6.75 -11.20 -2.54
N SER A 133 6.48 -10.94 -1.26
CA SER A 133 6.01 -11.96 -0.32
C SER A 133 4.65 -12.54 -0.73
N GLY A 134 3.89 -11.83 -1.55
CA GLY A 134 2.72 -12.35 -2.26
C GLY A 134 2.20 -11.40 -3.33
N SER A 135 1.37 -11.93 -4.23
CA SER A 135 0.58 -11.14 -5.17
C SER A 135 -0.76 -11.80 -5.48
N GLU A 136 -1.71 -11.00 -5.97
CA GLU A 136 -3.01 -11.44 -6.46
C GLU A 136 -3.51 -10.54 -7.60
N VAL A 137 -4.30 -11.10 -8.52
CA VAL A 137 -4.98 -10.31 -9.56
C VAL A 137 -6.27 -9.76 -8.97
N ILE A 138 -6.41 -8.43 -8.93
CA ILE A 138 -7.60 -7.76 -8.38
C ILE A 138 -8.55 -7.27 -9.48
N TRP A 139 -8.10 -7.22 -10.73
CA TRP A 139 -8.92 -6.89 -11.89
C TRP A 139 -8.33 -7.51 -13.16
N GLN A 140 -9.19 -7.97 -14.06
CA GLN A 140 -8.80 -8.54 -15.35
C GLN A 140 -9.91 -8.36 -16.40
N ARG A 141 -9.53 -8.13 -17.66
CA ARG A 141 -10.41 -8.09 -18.83
C ARG A 141 -9.83 -8.86 -20.01
#